data_AF-A0A7R9TIR6-F1
#
_entry.id   AF-A0A7R9TIR6-F1
#
_cell.length_a   1.000
_cell.length_b   1.000
_cell.length_c   1.000
_cell.angle_alpha   90.00
_cell.angle_beta   90.00
_cell.angle_gamma   90.00
#
_symmetry.space_group_name_H-M   'P 1'
#
loop_
_entity.id
_entity.type
_entity.pdbx_description
1 polymer ?
#
loop_
_entity_poly.entity_id
_entity_poly.type
_entity_poly.pdbx_seq_one_letter_code
_entity_poly.pdbx_strand_id
1 'polypeptide(L)'
;PAATHPPVRACAYSRRAYCAACHRNDAEVLPGAVLHSWDFRERRVCAQVADFLQSVSSRPMLNVSAAAPDLYNRVGALARILDLRTWLTRALAAMPPERRARVLAAAPPRRRHLLEDVDTFALADLKDVASGAFGSTLPWLE
;
A
#
# COMPACT_ATOMS: atom_id res chain seq x y z
N PRO A 1 -34.08 17.60 32.22
CA PRO A 1 -33.10 17.79 31.12
C PRO A 1 -32.65 16.45 30.54
N ALA A 2 -33.14 16.08 29.35
CA ALA A 2 -32.67 14.89 28.66
C ALA A 2 -31.20 15.07 28.30
N ALA A 3 -30.33 14.20 28.81
CA ALA A 3 -28.93 14.19 28.45
C ALA A 3 -28.82 13.87 26.95
N THR A 4 -28.57 14.87 26.12
CA THR A 4 -28.17 14.66 24.73
C THR A 4 -26.85 13.89 24.74
N HIS A 5 -26.91 12.60 24.45
CA HIS A 5 -25.71 11.79 24.26
C HIS A 5 -24.82 12.45 23.21
N PRO A 6 -23.50 12.54 23.45
CA PRO A 6 -22.59 13.13 22.47
C PRO A 6 -22.70 12.38 21.14
N PRO A 7 -22.63 13.08 19.99
CA PRO A 7 -22.82 12.47 18.69
C PRO A 7 -21.80 11.36 18.46
N VAL A 8 -22.28 10.19 18.09
CA VAL A 8 -21.46 9.04 17.71
C VAL A 8 -21.06 9.13 16.24
N ARG A 9 -19.89 8.60 15.90
CA ARG A 9 -19.30 8.62 14.56
C ARG A 9 -18.99 7.21 14.10
N ALA A 10 -19.33 6.88 12.85
CA ALA A 10 -19.08 5.57 12.28
C ALA A 10 -17.69 5.49 11.66
N CYS A 11 -16.90 4.49 12.05
CA CYS A 11 -15.61 4.20 11.44
C CYS A 11 -15.79 3.38 10.16
N ALA A 12 -15.28 3.87 9.03
CA ALA A 12 -15.41 3.18 7.76
C ALA A 12 -14.64 1.85 7.69
N TYR A 13 -13.57 1.70 8.47
CA TYR A 13 -12.75 0.49 8.50
C TYR A 13 -13.35 -0.60 9.40
N SER A 14 -13.60 -0.30 10.68
CA SER A 14 -14.10 -1.30 11.64
C SER A 14 -15.62 -1.50 11.58
N ARG A 15 -16.34 -0.64 10.85
CA ARG A 15 -17.81 -0.64 10.70
C ARG A 15 -18.55 -0.50 12.04
N ARG A 16 -17.90 0.09 13.04
CA ARG A 16 -18.43 0.34 14.39
C ARG A 16 -18.62 1.83 14.66
N ALA A 17 -19.49 2.16 15.61
CA ALA A 17 -19.71 3.52 16.09
C ALA A 17 -18.80 3.84 17.29
N TYR A 18 -18.33 5.08 17.37
CA TYR A 18 -17.39 5.57 18.38
C TYR A 18 -17.80 6.96 18.87
N CYS A 19 -17.46 7.29 20.11
CA CYS A 19 -17.64 8.66 20.62
C CYS A 19 -16.65 9.63 19.95
N ALA A 20 -16.88 10.94 20.15
CA ALA A 20 -16.02 11.99 19.57
C ALA A 20 -14.55 11.90 20.03
N ALA A 21 -14.27 11.37 21.23
CA ALA A 21 -12.90 11.18 21.72
C ALA A 21 -12.18 10.02 21.01
N CYS A 22 -12.88 8.92 20.73
CA CYS A 22 -12.30 7.76 20.04
C CYS A 22 -12.32 7.90 18.51
N HIS A 23 -13.03 8.89 17.97
CA HIS A 23 -13.16 9.12 16.54
C HIS A 23 -13.01 10.61 16.22
N ARG A 24 -11.77 11.04 16.02
CA ARG A 24 -11.39 12.44 15.76
C ARG A 24 -11.76 12.94 14.35
N ASN A 25 -12.45 12.11 13.55
CA ASN A 25 -12.73 12.35 12.13
C ASN A 25 -11.47 12.34 11.26
N ASP A 26 -10.42 11.65 11.67
CA ASP A 26 -9.28 11.37 10.80
C ASP A 26 -9.76 10.62 9.55
N ALA A 27 -9.11 10.88 8.41
CA ALA A 27 -9.49 10.32 7.13
C ALA A 27 -8.30 9.53 6.56
N GLU A 28 -8.55 8.29 6.17
CA GLU A 28 -7.51 7.42 5.64
C GLU A 28 -8.00 6.65 4.41
N VAL A 29 -7.06 6.28 3.55
CA VAL A 29 -7.31 5.35 2.45
C VAL A 29 -7.39 3.94 3.01
N LEU A 30 -8.44 3.20 2.66
CA LEU A 30 -8.66 1.85 3.20
C LEU A 30 -8.03 0.81 2.28
N PRO A 31 -7.11 -0.05 2.75
CA PRO A 31 -6.48 -1.10 1.93
C PRO A 31 -7.49 -2.01 1.24
N GLY A 32 -8.57 -2.36 1.93
CA GLY A 32 -9.66 -3.16 1.34
C GLY A 32 -10.29 -2.49 0.12
N ALA A 33 -10.54 -1.17 0.15
CA ALA A 33 -11.12 -0.45 -0.98
C ALA A 33 -10.14 -0.35 -2.17
N VAL A 34 -8.85 -0.19 -1.88
CA VAL A 34 -7.79 -0.19 -2.90
C VAL A 34 -7.73 -1.54 -3.61
N LEU A 35 -7.65 -2.65 -2.86
CA LEU A 35 -7.50 -3.98 -3.45
C LEU A 35 -8.76 -4.42 -4.23
N HIS A 36 -9.95 -4.15 -3.72
CA HIS A 36 -11.19 -4.64 -4.35
C HIS A 36 -11.68 -3.76 -5.49
N SER A 37 -11.48 -2.45 -5.38
CA SER A 37 -12.11 -1.46 -6.28
C SER A 37 -11.16 -0.40 -6.83
N TRP A 38 -9.84 -0.53 -6.59
CA TRP A 38 -8.84 0.48 -6.98
C TRP A 38 -9.22 1.90 -6.54
N ASP A 39 -9.81 2.01 -5.35
CA ASP A 39 -10.41 3.25 -4.83
C ASP A 39 -9.57 3.84 -3.69
N PHE A 40 -8.97 5.00 -3.98
CA PHE A 40 -8.08 5.72 -3.09
C PHE A 40 -8.74 6.88 -2.34
N ARG A 41 -10.08 6.99 -2.38
CA ARG A 41 -10.78 8.03 -1.60
C ARG A 41 -10.59 7.81 -0.11
N GLU A 42 -10.23 8.88 0.58
CA GLU A 42 -10.13 8.89 2.04
C GLU A 42 -11.50 8.75 2.68
N ARG A 43 -11.56 7.97 3.76
CA ARG A 43 -12.78 7.72 4.51
C ARG A 43 -12.53 7.95 5.99
N ARG A 44 -13.55 8.45 6.67
CA ARG A 44 -13.46 8.74 8.10
C ARG A 44 -13.32 7.45 8.91
N VAL A 45 -12.33 7.42 9.79
CA VAL A 45 -12.02 6.27 10.64
C VAL A 45 -11.83 6.70 12.10
N CYS A 46 -11.94 5.74 13.02
CA CYS A 46 -11.62 5.98 14.41
C CYS A 46 -10.11 6.23 14.59
N ALA A 47 -9.75 6.93 15.66
CA ALA A 47 -8.37 7.36 15.94
C ALA A 47 -7.38 6.17 15.92
N GLN A 48 -7.74 5.07 16.59
CA GLN A 48 -6.91 3.87 16.63
C GLN A 48 -6.62 3.29 15.24
N VAL A 49 -7.60 3.30 14.34
CA VAL A 49 -7.42 2.80 12.97
C VAL A 49 -6.59 3.79 12.15
N ALA A 50 -6.80 5.10 12.31
CA ALA A 50 -5.98 6.10 11.63
C ALA A 50 -4.50 5.93 11.98
N ASP A 51 -4.21 5.91 13.29
CA ASP A 51 -2.85 5.75 13.81
C ASP A 51 -2.22 4.43 13.30
N PHE A 52 -3.00 3.34 13.29
CA PHE A 52 -2.57 2.05 12.74
C PHE A 52 -2.23 2.14 11.24
N LEU A 53 -3.17 2.62 10.42
CA LEU A 53 -2.99 2.68 8.95
C LEU A 53 -1.80 3.58 8.58
N GLN A 54 -1.60 4.69 9.28
CA GLN A 54 -0.44 5.56 9.10
C GLN A 54 0.86 4.82 9.44
N SER A 55 0.91 4.11 10.57
CA SER A 55 2.11 3.38 11.02
C SER A 55 2.54 2.25 10.07
N VAL A 56 1.60 1.69 9.29
CA VAL A 56 1.87 0.59 8.36
C VAL A 56 1.85 1.00 6.89
N SER A 57 1.58 2.27 6.58
CA SER A 57 1.37 2.74 5.20
C SER A 57 2.56 2.43 4.27
N SER A 58 3.79 2.49 4.79
CA SER A 58 5.02 2.18 4.05
C SER A 58 5.55 0.76 4.28
N ARG A 59 4.80 -0.12 4.96
CA ARG A 59 5.22 -1.50 5.23
C ARG A 59 4.63 -2.42 4.15
N PRO A 60 5.42 -3.32 3.55
CA PRO A 60 4.96 -4.27 2.55
C PRO A 60 4.08 -5.35 3.19
N MET A 61 2.77 -5.15 3.19
CA MET A 61 1.82 -6.02 3.88
C MET A 61 0.67 -6.50 2.99
N LEU A 62 0.58 -5.99 1.76
CA LEU A 62 -0.52 -6.28 0.84
C LEU A 62 -0.02 -7.17 -0.27
N ASN A 63 -0.25 -8.48 -0.15
CA ASN A 63 -0.01 -9.40 -1.24
C ASN A 63 -1.20 -9.36 -2.21
N VAL A 64 -0.99 -8.81 -3.41
CA VAL A 64 -2.07 -8.56 -4.37
C VAL A 64 -2.58 -9.85 -5.00
N SER A 65 -1.70 -10.80 -5.32
CA SER A 65 -2.11 -12.08 -5.93
C SER A 65 -2.96 -12.93 -4.98
N ALA A 66 -2.70 -12.88 -3.68
CA ALA A 66 -3.49 -13.57 -2.67
C ALA A 66 -4.82 -12.87 -2.36
N ALA A 67 -4.82 -11.53 -2.27
CA ALA A 67 -5.99 -10.78 -1.81
C ALA A 67 -6.94 -10.32 -2.93
N ALA A 68 -6.42 -10.02 -4.13
CA ALA A 68 -7.18 -9.50 -5.26
C ALA A 68 -6.47 -9.77 -6.61
N PRO A 69 -6.31 -11.04 -7.02
CA PRO A 69 -5.52 -11.40 -8.22
C PRO A 69 -6.01 -10.72 -9.50
N ASP A 70 -7.34 -10.57 -9.65
CA ASP A 70 -7.95 -9.90 -10.81
C ASP A 70 -7.57 -8.41 -10.94
N LEU A 71 -6.99 -7.82 -9.90
CA LEU A 71 -6.58 -6.42 -9.92
C LEU A 71 -5.50 -6.15 -10.98
N TYR A 72 -4.59 -7.10 -11.21
CA TYR A 72 -3.59 -6.98 -12.27
C TYR A 72 -4.23 -6.88 -13.66
N ASN A 73 -5.32 -7.61 -13.90
CA ASN A 73 -6.04 -7.57 -15.17
C ASN A 73 -6.81 -6.26 -15.36
N ARG A 74 -7.31 -5.67 -14.28
CA ARG A 74 -8.12 -4.44 -14.32
C ARG A 74 -7.28 -3.17 -14.33
N VAL A 75 -6.04 -3.22 -13.83
CA VAL A 75 -5.18 -2.04 -13.64
C VAL A 75 -3.88 -2.21 -14.43
N GLY A 76 -3.87 -1.72 -15.67
CA GLY A 76 -2.72 -1.86 -16.57
C GLY A 76 -1.41 -1.27 -16.02
N ALA A 77 -1.46 -0.22 -15.20
CA ALA A 77 -0.26 0.32 -14.56
C ALA A 77 0.36 -0.66 -13.55
N LEU A 78 -0.49 -1.37 -12.79
CA LEU A 78 -0.05 -2.36 -11.82
C LEU A 78 0.50 -3.61 -12.53
N ALA A 79 -0.13 -4.04 -13.63
CA ALA A 79 0.38 -5.12 -14.48
C ALA A 79 1.79 -4.82 -15.01
N ARG A 80 2.03 -3.62 -15.54
CA ARG A 80 3.37 -3.21 -16.00
C ARG A 80 4.42 -3.28 -14.89
N ILE A 81 4.05 -2.90 -13.67
CA ILE A 81 4.95 -2.97 -12.51
C ILE A 81 5.24 -4.43 -12.14
N LEU A 82 4.24 -5.31 -12.18
CA LEU A 82 4.45 -6.74 -11.95
C LEU A 82 5.42 -7.34 -12.98
N ASP A 83 5.25 -7.01 -14.26
CA ASP A 83 6.15 -7.47 -15.34
C ASP A 83 7.58 -7.00 -15.10
N LEU A 84 7.75 -5.71 -14.77
CA LEU A 84 9.06 -5.12 -14.48
C LEU A 84 9.72 -5.79 -13.27
N ARG A 85 8.98 -5.98 -12.18
CA ARG A 85 9.49 -6.63 -10.97
C ARG A 85 9.86 -8.09 -11.25
N THR A 86 9.03 -8.81 -12.02
CA THR A 86 9.30 -10.19 -12.43
C THR A 86 10.58 -10.29 -13.28
N TRP A 87 10.74 -9.40 -14.25
CA TRP A 87 11.96 -9.32 -15.05
C TRP A 87 13.18 -9.03 -14.18
N LEU A 88 13.07 -8.07 -13.26
CA LEU A 88 14.16 -7.66 -12.38
C LEU A 88 14.59 -8.78 -11.43
N THR A 89 13.64 -9.51 -10.83
CA THR A 89 13.94 -10.66 -9.97
C THR A 89 14.72 -11.73 -10.75
N ARG A 90 14.34 -12.01 -12.01
CA ARG A 90 15.08 -12.94 -12.88
C ARG A 90 16.48 -12.42 -13.23
N ALA A 91 16.59 -11.13 -13.56
CA ALA A 91 17.87 -10.51 -13.86
C ALA A 91 18.82 -10.57 -12.66
N LEU A 92 18.33 -10.24 -11.46
CA LEU A 92 19.10 -10.33 -10.21
C LEU A 92 19.52 -11.78 -9.90
N ALA A 93 18.66 -12.77 -10.17
CA ALA A 93 18.98 -14.18 -9.95
C ALA A 93 20.10 -14.68 -10.88
N ALA A 94 20.20 -14.13 -12.10
CA ALA A 94 21.25 -14.46 -13.07
C ALA A 94 22.58 -13.74 -12.82
N MET A 95 22.62 -12.74 -11.94
CA MET A 95 23.85 -11.99 -11.63
C MET A 95 24.80 -12.77 -10.72
N PRO A 96 26.13 -12.55 -10.84
CA PRO A 96 27.09 -13.01 -9.86
C PRO A 96 26.75 -12.48 -8.44
N PRO A 97 26.99 -13.26 -7.38
CA PRO A 97 26.60 -12.91 -6.00
C PRO A 97 27.09 -11.52 -5.56
N GLU A 98 28.31 -11.15 -5.91
CA GLU A 98 28.93 -9.87 -5.57
C GLU A 98 28.24 -8.68 -6.25
N ARG A 99 27.84 -8.84 -7.52
CA ARG A 99 27.11 -7.81 -8.27
C ARG A 99 25.69 -7.67 -7.73
N ARG A 100 25.02 -8.81 -7.47
CA ARG A 100 23.68 -8.83 -6.88
C ARG A 100 23.65 -8.12 -5.53
N ALA A 101 24.61 -8.41 -4.65
CA ALA A 101 24.71 -7.78 -3.35
C ALA A 101 24.87 -6.25 -3.44
N ARG A 102 25.69 -5.76 -4.38
CA ARG A 102 25.86 -4.32 -4.63
C ARG A 102 24.56 -3.64 -5.08
N VAL A 103 23.82 -4.26 -5.99
CA VAL A 103 22.54 -3.72 -6.47
C VAL A 103 21.51 -3.66 -5.34
N LEU A 104 21.37 -4.74 -4.56
CA LEU A 104 20.47 -4.78 -3.41
C LEU A 104 20.86 -3.76 -2.33
N ALA A 105 22.16 -3.53 -2.12
CA ALA A 105 22.66 -2.54 -1.16
C ALA A 105 22.38 -1.08 -1.61
N ALA A 106 22.41 -0.84 -2.92
CA ALA A 106 22.11 0.48 -3.51
C ALA A 106 20.61 0.83 -3.45
N ALA A 107 19.73 -0.16 -3.33
CA ALA A 107 18.30 0.07 -3.21
C ALA A 107 17.95 0.80 -1.90
N PRO A 108 17.15 1.89 -1.96
CA PRO A 108 16.71 2.62 -0.78
C PRO A 108 16.02 1.69 0.22
N PRO A 109 16.26 1.82 1.55
CA PRO A 109 15.71 0.91 2.55
C PRO A 109 14.19 0.73 2.47
N ARG A 110 13.47 1.82 2.15
CA ARG A 110 11.99 1.83 2.02
C ARG A 110 11.47 1.11 0.77
N ARG A 111 12.33 0.70 -0.16
CA ARG A 111 11.95 0.09 -1.44
C ARG A 111 12.63 -1.26 -1.68
N ARG A 112 13.41 -1.78 -0.72
CA ARG A 112 14.07 -3.09 -0.84
C ARG A 112 13.08 -4.23 -1.04
N HIS A 113 11.92 -4.15 -0.38
CA HIS A 113 10.85 -5.13 -0.54
C HIS A 113 10.36 -5.26 -1.98
N LEU A 114 10.54 -4.20 -2.81
CA LEU A 114 10.16 -4.25 -4.22
C LEU A 114 10.96 -5.30 -5.00
N LEU A 115 12.14 -5.68 -4.51
CA LEU A 115 13.07 -6.63 -5.12
C LEU A 115 12.97 -8.05 -4.56
N GLU A 116 12.23 -8.23 -3.47
CA GLU A 116 12.16 -9.49 -2.72
C GLU A 116 10.96 -10.35 -3.14
N ASP A 117 9.76 -9.76 -3.17
CA ASP A 117 8.51 -10.46 -3.53
C ASP A 117 7.66 -9.59 -4.46
N VAL A 118 7.53 -10.02 -5.72
CA VAL A 118 6.86 -9.30 -6.82
C VAL A 118 5.39 -8.95 -6.55
N ASP A 119 4.70 -9.70 -5.68
CA ASP A 119 3.28 -9.54 -5.41
C ASP A 119 2.96 -8.73 -4.15
N THR A 120 3.96 -8.50 -3.30
CA THR A 120 3.77 -7.78 -2.05
C THR A 120 4.06 -6.29 -2.25
N PHE A 121 3.11 -5.46 -1.79
CA PHE A 121 3.15 -3.99 -1.87
C PHE A 121 2.84 -3.37 -0.50
N ALA A 122 3.40 -2.19 -0.27
CA ALA A 122 2.91 -1.27 0.75
C ALA A 122 1.70 -0.48 0.21
N LEU A 123 0.87 0.06 1.10
CA LEU A 123 -0.24 0.93 0.68
C LEU A 123 0.29 2.18 -0.06
N ALA A 124 1.43 2.72 0.40
CA ALA A 124 2.11 3.82 -0.26
C ALA A 124 2.53 3.49 -1.70
N ASP A 125 2.99 2.26 -1.97
CA ASP A 125 3.37 1.85 -3.32
C ASP A 125 2.15 1.90 -4.25
N LEU A 126 1.00 1.37 -3.81
CA LEU A 126 -0.23 1.39 -4.61
C LEU A 126 -0.75 2.81 -4.84
N LYS A 127 -0.57 3.73 -3.88
CA LYS A 127 -0.84 5.17 -4.06
C LYS A 127 0.09 5.78 -5.12
N ASP A 128 1.38 5.44 -5.10
CA ASP A 128 2.35 5.88 -6.11
C ASP A 128 2.02 5.33 -7.51
N VAL A 129 1.53 4.09 -7.60
CA VAL A 129 1.06 3.52 -8.87
C VAL A 129 -0.13 4.31 -9.41
N ALA A 130 -1.12 4.58 -8.56
CA ALA A 130 -2.33 5.29 -8.94
C ALA A 130 -2.08 6.75 -9.36
N SER A 131 -1.10 7.41 -8.74
CA SER A 131 -0.72 8.79 -9.09
C SER A 131 0.26 8.88 -10.26
N GLY A 132 0.82 7.75 -10.72
CA GLY A 132 1.86 7.71 -11.75
C GLY A 132 3.28 7.99 -11.23
N ALA A 133 3.45 8.29 -9.95
CA ALA A 133 4.75 8.58 -9.33
C ALA A 133 5.67 7.34 -9.20
N PHE A 134 5.11 6.14 -9.39
CA PHE A 134 5.90 4.89 -9.30
C PHE A 134 6.94 4.74 -10.43
N GLY A 135 6.63 5.23 -11.63
CA GLY A 135 7.53 5.11 -12.79
C GLY A 135 8.81 5.95 -12.66
N SER A 136 8.72 7.11 -12.03
CA SER A 136 9.87 7.99 -11.76
C SER A 136 10.78 7.51 -10.63
N THR A 137 10.46 6.37 -9.98
CA THR A 137 11.18 5.89 -8.79
C THR A 137 12.09 4.68 -9.02
N LEU A 138 12.25 4.21 -10.25
CA LEU A 138 13.28 3.23 -10.65
C LEU A 138 14.42 3.77 -11.53
N PRO A 139 14.92 5.03 -11.39
CA PRO A 139 16.03 5.53 -12.20
C PRO A 139 17.40 4.90 -11.84
N TRP A 140 17.47 3.97 -10.89
CA TRP A 140 18.72 3.26 -10.53
C TRP A 140 18.94 1.97 -11.34
N LEU A 141 18.00 1.63 -12.23
CA LEU A 141 18.12 0.53 -13.19
C LEU A 141 18.64 0.97 -14.57
N GLU A 142 18.85 2.27 -14.78
CA GLU A 142 19.61 2.79 -15.93
C GLU A 142 21.12 2.85 -15.62
#